data_AF-A0AAE3H6G0-F1
#
_entry.id   AF-A0AAE3H6G0-F1
#
_cell.length_a   1.000
_cell.length_b   1.000
_cell.length_c   1.000
_cell.angle_alpha   90.00
_cell.angle_beta   90.00
_cell.angle_gamma   90.00
#
_symmetry.space_group_name_H-M   'P 1'
#
loop_
_entity.id
_entity.type
_entity.pdbx_description
1 polymer ?
#
loop_
_entity_poly.entity_id
_entity_poly.type
_entity_poly.pdbx_seq_one_letter_code
_entity_poly.pdbx_strand_id
1 'polypeptide(L)'
;MKKRLNFIVLNVAVLFFTGISFQSFSQTPCSADLHAVFGNSSTEAPVVLNRLGTSPQFGEIPKHTAQAAYNHLKTVHKKNSRNSRSEIDSYLRALGYTGFMDPAFSASQITPEILPKGKIGWMGAYAKGHKYKWSVLGRDFETFRIASKDGSCFAYIMKKCGNAFYDPSPREAAEAAALAFKSKPKTTCTTQTINFTGNGKIQAADVLNTTKNLPVVASYNGTNLCLGDFTVPVRLTYEMTASGEVNYAKTVQVCDYGNGVPPSSIINLPLNISYNLAGSDVTIGDDGKMMMVINKKQYKALKKVYKVCPTDVASAPQNKTMVANKVSTASEASPAAALGTAANGANCVKQTLNITGNAVTEDISSKTATNEVTIIGMYKKAGKLQKGETANKYICLGSYNVPAKSSLQYALKGNSSMSHIIEVCDNGSVNPNESLNAAMKLTNNFTKQETMIGDYGKIYKTLTKSEYKKLGKVFKRCCSDGTSKSKCY
;
A
#
# COMPACT_ATOMS: atom_id res chain seq x y z
N MET A 1 -50.86 24.00 7.99
CA MET A 1 -50.70 24.62 6.65
C MET A 1 -49.22 24.56 6.25
N LYS A 2 -48.97 24.18 4.98
CA LYS A 2 -47.77 24.46 4.15
C LYS A 2 -46.42 23.88 4.64
N LYS A 3 -45.93 22.78 4.05
CA LYS A 3 -45.21 22.62 2.76
C LYS A 3 -43.72 23.07 2.78
N ARG A 4 -42.85 22.08 2.46
CA ARG A 4 -41.72 22.12 1.49
C ARG A 4 -40.41 22.73 2.02
N LEU A 5 -39.19 22.37 1.62
CA LEU A 5 -38.58 21.44 0.65
C LEU A 5 -37.07 21.36 1.00
N ASN A 6 -36.40 20.26 0.66
CA ASN A 6 -34.97 20.03 0.37
C ASN A 6 -33.95 21.16 0.59
N PHE A 7 -32.79 20.82 1.18
CA PHE A 7 -31.49 21.14 0.57
C PHE A 7 -30.40 20.13 0.98
N ILE A 8 -29.78 19.55 -0.04
CA ILE A 8 -28.60 18.67 0.00
C ILE A 8 -27.39 19.55 0.27
N VAL A 9 -26.61 19.27 1.33
CA VAL A 9 -25.32 19.94 1.57
C VAL A 9 -24.19 19.05 1.07
N LEU A 10 -23.68 19.45 -0.09
CA LEU A 10 -22.47 18.98 -0.74
C LEU A 10 -21.25 19.56 0.01
N ASN A 11 -20.44 18.73 0.65
CA ASN A 11 -19.14 19.14 1.20
C ASN A 11 -18.07 18.99 0.12
N VAL A 12 -17.70 20.11 -0.53
CA VAL A 12 -16.48 20.22 -1.33
C VAL A 12 -15.53 21.13 -0.56
N ALA A 13 -14.56 20.52 0.12
CA ALA A 13 -13.40 21.24 0.64
C ALA A 13 -12.39 21.41 -0.50
N VAL A 14 -12.38 22.60 -1.11
CA VAL A 14 -11.32 23.03 -2.03
C VAL A 14 -10.14 23.50 -1.18
N LEU A 15 -9.14 22.64 -1.02
CA LEU A 15 -7.82 23.00 -0.51
C LEU A 15 -7.04 23.67 -1.65
N PHE A 16 -7.03 25.00 -1.65
CA PHE A 16 -6.07 25.80 -2.42
C PHE A 16 -4.68 25.65 -1.77
N PHE A 17 -3.89 24.70 -2.26
CA PHE A 17 -2.43 24.77 -2.13
C PHE A 17 -1.90 25.69 -3.24
N THR A 18 -1.63 26.95 -2.91
CA THR A 18 -0.81 27.84 -3.72
C THR A 18 0.64 27.34 -3.67
N GLY A 19 0.98 26.46 -4.61
CA GLY A 19 2.37 26.13 -4.91
C GLY A 19 3.07 27.37 -5.45
N ILE A 20 3.91 27.99 -4.62
CA ILE A 20 4.90 28.96 -5.08
C ILE A 20 5.88 28.17 -5.95
N SER A 21 5.65 28.25 -7.25
CA SER A 21 6.56 27.71 -8.26
C SER A 21 7.76 28.65 -8.30
N PHE A 22 8.91 28.21 -7.80
CA PHE A 22 10.18 28.82 -8.17
C PHE A 22 10.39 28.48 -9.65
N GLN A 23 9.96 29.38 -10.54
CA GLN A 23 10.33 29.31 -11.95
C GLN A 23 11.80 29.67 -12.06
N SER A 24 12.65 28.66 -12.13
CA SER A 24 13.97 28.77 -12.72
C SER A 24 13.78 29.12 -14.20
N PHE A 25 13.86 30.41 -14.53
CA PHE A 25 13.87 30.89 -15.92
C PHE A 25 15.17 30.44 -16.59
N SER A 26 15.16 29.23 -17.15
CA SER A 26 16.13 28.82 -18.17
C SER A 26 15.91 29.70 -19.40
N GLN A 27 16.94 30.43 -19.82
CA GLN A 27 16.90 31.22 -21.05
C GLN A 27 16.71 30.28 -22.25
N THR A 28 15.75 30.59 -23.12
CA THR A 28 15.77 30.14 -24.52
C THR A 28 17.04 30.71 -25.18
N PRO A 29 17.73 30.00 -26.09
CA PRO A 29 18.92 30.52 -26.75
C PRO A 29 18.59 31.89 -27.36
N CYS A 30 19.36 32.92 -26.97
CA CYS A 30 19.19 34.26 -27.51
C CYS A 30 19.15 34.22 -29.05
N SER A 31 18.49 35.20 -29.68
CA SER A 31 18.67 35.44 -31.11
C SER A 31 20.17 35.43 -31.44
N ALA A 32 20.53 34.87 -32.60
CA ALA A 32 21.92 34.85 -33.09
C ALA A 32 22.56 36.25 -33.08
N ASP A 33 21.74 37.29 -33.05
CA ASP A 33 22.10 38.71 -33.09
C ASP A 33 22.79 39.22 -31.82
N LEU A 34 22.44 38.75 -30.62
CA LEU A 34 23.19 39.10 -29.38
C LEU A 34 24.62 38.55 -29.42
N HIS A 35 24.78 37.31 -29.90
CA HIS A 35 26.10 36.74 -30.10
C HIS A 35 26.86 37.35 -31.28
N ALA A 36 26.17 37.82 -32.32
CA ALA A 36 26.81 38.57 -33.39
C ALA A 36 27.39 39.92 -32.91
N VAL A 37 26.75 40.55 -31.91
CA VAL A 37 27.19 41.84 -31.35
C VAL A 37 28.26 41.66 -30.26
N PHE A 38 28.11 40.68 -29.36
CA PHE A 38 29.02 40.51 -28.21
C PHE A 38 30.06 39.40 -28.39
N GLY A 39 29.79 38.37 -29.19
CA GLY A 39 30.64 37.19 -29.38
C GLY A 39 30.35 36.03 -28.42
N ASN A 40 30.99 34.88 -28.67
CA ASN A 40 30.97 33.70 -27.80
C ASN A 40 31.80 33.93 -26.52
N SER A 41 31.76 33.01 -25.56
CA SER A 41 32.70 33.01 -24.43
C SER A 41 34.14 33.08 -24.93
N SER A 42 34.92 33.99 -24.36
CA SER A 42 36.35 34.09 -24.68
C SER A 42 37.16 33.08 -23.88
N THR A 43 38.19 32.52 -24.50
CA THR A 43 39.20 31.70 -23.82
C THR A 43 40.28 32.54 -23.13
N GLU A 44 40.27 33.87 -23.33
CA GLU A 44 41.17 34.79 -22.64
C GLU A 44 40.83 34.91 -21.15
N ALA A 45 41.83 35.18 -20.31
CA ALA A 45 41.61 35.42 -18.89
C ALA A 45 40.74 36.69 -18.69
N PRO A 46 39.58 36.59 -18.00
CA PRO A 46 38.69 37.73 -17.83
C PRO A 46 39.32 38.81 -16.97
N VAL A 47 39.08 40.07 -17.33
CA VAL A 47 39.53 41.21 -16.52
C VAL A 47 38.64 41.36 -15.29
N VAL A 48 39.25 41.39 -14.11
CA VAL A 48 38.54 41.58 -12.84
C VAL A 48 38.12 43.04 -12.68
N LEU A 49 36.81 43.29 -12.61
CA LEU A 49 36.23 44.61 -12.44
C LEU A 49 35.84 44.86 -10.98
N ASN A 50 36.73 45.50 -10.23
CA ASN A 50 36.48 45.90 -8.83
C ASN A 50 35.77 47.25 -8.70
N ARG A 51 35.77 48.07 -9.76
CA ARG A 51 35.12 49.38 -9.83
C ARG A 51 34.63 49.69 -11.24
N LEU A 52 33.51 50.40 -11.34
CA LEU A 52 33.03 51.06 -12.56
C LEU A 52 33.23 52.57 -12.38
N GLY A 53 33.53 53.31 -13.44
CA GLY A 53 33.76 54.77 -13.36
C GLY A 53 34.73 55.34 -14.39
N THR A 54 35.59 54.52 -14.96
CA THR A 54 36.75 54.98 -15.75
C THR A 54 36.48 55.08 -17.26
N SER A 55 35.43 54.44 -17.76
CA SER A 55 35.11 54.40 -19.19
C SER A 55 33.59 54.25 -19.42
N PRO A 56 32.82 55.35 -19.26
CA PRO A 56 31.37 55.32 -19.40
C PRO A 56 30.90 55.19 -20.85
N GLN A 57 30.06 54.19 -21.12
CA GLN A 57 29.46 53.95 -22.43
C GLN A 57 28.20 54.81 -22.65
N PHE A 58 27.27 54.79 -21.70
CA PHE A 58 26.05 55.62 -21.72
C PHE A 58 25.96 56.60 -20.54
N GLY A 59 26.99 56.66 -19.70
CA GLY A 59 27.01 57.52 -18.51
C GLY A 59 26.22 56.93 -17.33
N GLU A 60 26.33 57.57 -16.17
CA GLU A 60 25.67 57.09 -14.95
C GLU A 60 24.16 57.33 -14.98
N ILE A 61 23.39 56.29 -14.63
CA ILE A 61 21.94 56.36 -14.50
C ILE A 61 21.59 56.76 -13.04
N PRO A 62 20.85 57.87 -12.84
CA PRO A 62 20.76 58.53 -11.52
C PRO A 62 19.94 57.77 -10.47
N LYS A 63 18.92 56.99 -10.88
CA LYS A 63 18.08 56.20 -9.98
C LYS A 63 18.02 54.75 -10.46
N HIS A 64 18.01 53.80 -9.53
CA HIS A 64 17.91 52.36 -9.84
C HIS A 64 16.44 51.95 -10.07
N THR A 65 15.78 52.62 -11.02
CA THR A 65 14.40 52.32 -11.43
C THR A 65 14.30 52.21 -12.96
N ALA A 66 13.37 51.38 -13.44
CA ALA A 66 13.17 51.13 -14.87
C ALA A 66 12.90 52.44 -15.66
N GLN A 67 12.06 53.31 -15.10
CA GLN A 67 11.72 54.59 -15.71
C GLN A 67 12.93 55.53 -15.81
N ALA A 68 13.80 55.55 -14.78
CA ALA A 68 14.99 56.37 -14.80
C ALA A 68 16.00 55.88 -15.84
N ALA A 69 16.18 54.55 -15.97
CA ALA A 69 17.00 53.96 -17.01
C ALA A 69 16.46 54.28 -18.42
N TYR A 70 15.17 54.09 -18.67
CA TYR A 70 14.54 54.41 -19.97
C TYR A 70 14.70 55.89 -20.34
N ASN A 71 14.38 56.80 -19.42
CA ASN A 71 14.51 58.25 -19.65
C ASN A 71 15.97 58.68 -19.87
N HIS A 72 16.92 58.05 -19.15
CA HIS A 72 18.34 58.29 -19.34
C HIS A 72 18.81 57.85 -20.73
N LEU A 73 18.51 56.61 -21.12
CA LEU A 73 18.84 56.09 -22.45
C LEU A 73 18.19 56.92 -23.56
N LYS A 74 16.93 57.36 -23.39
CA LYS A 74 16.25 58.28 -24.32
C LYS A 74 17.00 59.60 -24.48
N THR A 75 17.50 60.14 -23.37
CA THR A 75 18.27 61.38 -23.36
C THR A 75 19.62 61.19 -24.05
N VAL A 76 20.32 60.09 -23.77
CA VAL A 76 21.60 59.73 -24.41
C VAL A 76 21.43 59.51 -25.91
N HIS A 77 20.40 58.76 -26.31
CA HIS A 77 20.04 58.50 -27.72
C HIS A 77 19.73 59.80 -28.48
N LYS A 78 18.95 60.70 -27.87
CA LYS A 78 18.64 62.02 -28.43
C LYS A 78 19.89 62.89 -28.59
N LYS A 79 20.70 63.02 -27.52
CA LYS A 79 21.95 63.81 -27.53
C LYS A 79 22.98 63.27 -28.51
N ASN A 80 22.99 61.95 -28.73
CA ASN A 80 23.91 61.24 -29.61
C ASN A 80 25.39 61.63 -29.43
N SER A 81 25.78 61.93 -28.19
CA SER A 81 27.18 62.20 -27.89
C SER A 81 27.98 60.93 -28.17
N ARG A 82 29.14 61.05 -28.82
CA ARG A 82 30.08 59.92 -29.04
C ARG A 82 29.44 58.73 -29.77
N ASN A 83 28.50 58.99 -30.67
CA ASN A 83 27.76 57.98 -31.43
C ASN A 83 26.98 56.97 -30.57
N SER A 84 26.59 57.34 -29.34
CA SER A 84 25.81 56.45 -28.46
C SER A 84 24.45 56.07 -29.04
N ARG A 85 23.89 56.85 -29.98
CA ARG A 85 22.64 56.49 -30.66
C ARG A 85 22.76 55.17 -31.41
N SER A 86 23.78 55.06 -32.26
CA SER A 86 24.04 53.85 -33.04
C SER A 86 24.31 52.66 -32.13
N GLU A 87 25.02 52.87 -31.02
CA GLU A 87 25.33 51.79 -30.08
C GLU A 87 24.10 51.28 -29.34
N ILE A 88 23.23 52.18 -28.87
CA ILE A 88 21.95 51.82 -28.25
C ILE A 88 21.04 51.12 -29.27
N ASP A 89 20.98 51.60 -30.50
CA ASP A 89 20.18 50.98 -31.56
C ASP A 89 20.73 49.58 -31.91
N SER A 90 22.05 49.40 -32.01
CA SER A 90 22.67 48.07 -32.22
C SER A 90 22.40 47.12 -31.05
N TYR A 91 22.53 47.59 -29.82
CA TYR A 91 22.23 46.81 -28.63
C TYR A 91 20.76 46.35 -28.59
N LEU A 92 19.82 47.23 -28.90
CA LEU A 92 18.40 46.90 -28.92
C LEU A 92 18.01 46.04 -30.13
N ARG A 93 18.67 46.21 -31.27
CA ARG A 93 18.52 45.30 -32.42
C ARG A 93 18.96 43.88 -32.11
N ALA A 94 20.07 43.74 -31.38
CA ALA A 94 20.49 42.43 -30.89
C ALA A 94 19.42 41.76 -30.01
N LEU A 95 18.66 42.54 -29.26
CA LEU A 95 17.52 42.09 -28.45
C LEU A 95 16.20 41.94 -29.25
N GLY A 96 16.25 42.05 -30.58
CA GLY A 96 15.10 41.86 -31.48
C GLY A 96 14.21 43.08 -31.69
N TYR A 97 14.58 44.26 -31.19
CA TYR A 97 13.88 45.52 -31.46
C TYR A 97 14.36 46.16 -32.77
N THR A 98 13.61 47.08 -33.36
CA THR A 98 14.10 47.84 -34.53
C THR A 98 15.14 48.91 -34.17
N GLY A 99 15.25 49.24 -32.87
CA GLY A 99 16.12 50.26 -32.27
C GLY A 99 15.46 50.89 -31.03
N PHE A 100 15.98 52.00 -30.53
CA PHE A 100 15.42 52.67 -29.34
C PHE A 100 13.99 53.19 -29.54
N MET A 101 13.64 53.57 -30.77
CA MET A 101 12.31 54.10 -31.11
C MET A 101 11.30 52.99 -31.47
N ASP A 102 11.63 51.71 -31.24
CA ASP A 102 10.67 50.62 -31.41
C ASP A 102 9.49 50.83 -30.44
N PRO A 103 8.22 50.83 -30.91
CA PRO A 103 7.05 51.04 -30.05
C PRO A 103 6.90 49.97 -28.95
N ALA A 104 7.48 48.78 -29.14
CA ALA A 104 7.48 47.70 -28.14
C ALA A 104 8.55 47.92 -27.05
N PHE A 105 9.53 48.80 -27.26
CA PHE A 105 10.56 49.11 -26.28
C PHE A 105 10.14 50.27 -25.38
N SER A 106 9.90 49.96 -24.11
CA SER A 106 9.54 50.96 -23.09
C SER A 106 10.16 50.61 -21.74
N ALA A 107 9.90 51.43 -20.73
CA ALA A 107 10.35 51.15 -19.36
C ALA A 107 9.88 49.78 -18.84
N SER A 108 8.79 49.21 -19.36
CA SER A 108 8.30 47.88 -18.97
C SER A 108 9.28 46.74 -19.29
N GLN A 109 10.17 46.92 -20.27
CA GLN A 109 11.16 45.92 -20.68
C GLN A 109 12.47 46.03 -19.90
N ILE A 110 12.54 46.97 -18.94
CA ILE A 110 13.71 47.21 -18.11
C ILE A 110 13.39 46.79 -16.68
N THR A 111 14.16 45.87 -16.12
CA THR A 111 14.04 45.42 -14.73
C THR A 111 15.31 45.81 -13.96
N PRO A 112 15.23 46.65 -12.92
CA PRO A 112 16.36 46.90 -12.03
C PRO A 112 16.78 45.60 -11.32
N GLU A 113 18.06 45.27 -11.38
CA GLU A 113 18.62 44.05 -10.80
C GLU A 113 20.01 44.32 -10.21
N ILE A 114 20.48 43.46 -9.30
CA ILE A 114 21.86 43.48 -8.80
C ILE A 114 22.57 42.25 -9.37
N LEU A 115 23.56 42.46 -10.24
CA LEU A 115 24.40 41.37 -10.72
C LEU A 115 25.42 41.00 -9.63
N PRO A 116 25.48 39.72 -9.23
CA PRO A 116 26.36 39.30 -8.15
C PRO A 116 27.83 39.23 -8.58
N LYS A 117 28.72 39.32 -7.59
CA LYS A 117 30.15 39.03 -7.71
C LYS A 117 30.38 37.68 -8.39
N GLY A 118 31.39 37.62 -9.25
CA GLY A 118 31.83 36.40 -9.94
C GLY A 118 31.13 36.14 -11.27
N LYS A 119 30.12 36.94 -11.66
CA LYS A 119 29.55 36.86 -13.00
C LYS A 119 30.57 37.25 -14.06
N ILE A 120 30.64 36.44 -15.12
CA ILE A 120 31.58 36.60 -16.23
C ILE A 120 30.79 36.96 -17.48
N GLY A 121 31.30 37.87 -18.28
CA GLY A 121 30.65 38.24 -19.54
C GLY A 121 31.41 39.31 -20.29
N TRP A 122 30.87 39.64 -21.47
CA TRP A 122 31.33 40.76 -22.27
C TRP A 122 30.86 42.07 -21.63
N MET A 123 31.80 42.88 -21.16
CA MET A 123 31.55 44.21 -20.64
C MET A 123 31.88 45.25 -21.71
N GLY A 124 30.91 46.09 -22.05
CA GLY A 124 31.12 47.25 -22.91
C GLY A 124 32.05 48.25 -22.23
N ALA A 125 32.93 48.88 -23.00
CA ALA A 125 33.74 49.98 -22.55
C ALA A 125 33.82 51.05 -23.64
N TYR A 126 33.93 52.29 -23.20
CA TYR A 126 34.26 53.38 -24.12
C TYR A 126 35.77 53.41 -24.41
N ALA A 127 36.17 52.70 -25.45
CA ALA A 127 37.37 52.98 -26.24
C ALA A 127 36.90 53.32 -27.67
N LYS A 128 37.69 54.06 -28.48
CA LYS A 128 37.34 54.42 -29.88
C LYS A 128 36.64 53.23 -30.58
N GLY A 129 35.31 53.31 -30.74
CA GLY A 129 34.48 52.25 -31.33
C GLY A 129 33.72 51.29 -30.39
N HIS A 130 33.41 51.65 -29.13
CA HIS A 130 32.58 50.85 -28.21
C HIS A 130 33.00 49.37 -28.12
N LYS A 131 34.25 49.14 -27.69
CA LYS A 131 34.81 47.80 -27.60
C LYS A 131 34.27 47.05 -26.39
N TYR A 132 34.04 45.75 -26.57
CA TYR A 132 33.70 44.83 -25.50
C TYR A 132 34.96 44.13 -24.98
N LYS A 133 35.01 43.89 -23.67
CA LYS A 133 36.09 43.15 -23.03
C LYS A 133 35.55 42.05 -22.15
N TRP A 134 36.11 40.86 -22.29
CA TRP A 134 35.81 39.73 -21.43
C TRP A 134 36.21 40.03 -19.99
N SER A 135 35.22 40.03 -19.09
CA SER A 135 35.36 40.57 -17.75
C SER A 135 34.63 39.74 -16.71
N VAL A 136 35.14 39.74 -15.48
CA VAL A 136 34.49 39.16 -14.30
C VAL A 136 34.19 40.24 -13.27
N LEU A 137 32.99 40.22 -12.70
CA LEU A 137 32.59 41.19 -11.68
C LEU A 137 33.28 40.86 -10.35
N GLY A 138 34.13 41.77 -9.87
CA GLY A 138 34.85 41.61 -8.60
C GLY A 138 33.98 41.85 -7.36
N ARG A 139 32.78 42.40 -7.54
CA ARG A 139 31.77 42.70 -6.52
C ARG A 139 30.37 42.79 -7.15
N ASP A 140 29.36 42.98 -6.33
CA ASP A 140 27.99 43.19 -6.78
C ASP A 140 27.82 44.57 -7.45
N PHE A 141 27.05 44.62 -8.53
CA PHE A 141 26.77 45.86 -9.26
C PHE A 141 25.28 46.05 -9.53
N GLU A 142 24.78 47.25 -9.24
CA GLU A 142 23.44 47.68 -9.66
C GLU A 142 23.39 47.75 -11.19
N THR A 143 22.41 47.08 -11.77
CA THR A 143 22.21 46.94 -13.21
C THR A 143 20.75 47.03 -13.60
N PHE A 144 20.51 47.12 -14.89
CA PHE A 144 19.20 47.07 -15.50
C PHE A 144 19.18 45.91 -16.48
N ARG A 145 18.40 44.88 -16.18
CA ARG A 145 18.11 43.79 -17.11
C ARG A 145 17.16 44.31 -18.19
N ILE A 146 17.53 44.15 -19.44
CA ILE A 146 16.73 44.53 -20.60
C ILE A 146 16.29 43.26 -21.30
N ALA A 147 14.99 42.98 -21.26
CA ALA A 147 14.40 41.82 -21.91
C ALA A 147 14.37 42.00 -23.44
N SER A 148 14.57 40.92 -24.18
CA SER A 148 14.33 40.89 -25.61
C SER A 148 12.86 41.11 -25.95
N LYS A 149 12.58 41.48 -27.20
CA LYS A 149 11.22 41.81 -27.67
C LYS A 149 10.22 40.66 -27.49
N ASP A 150 10.70 39.43 -27.64
CA ASP A 150 9.95 38.17 -27.46
C ASP A 150 10.03 37.62 -26.01
N GLY A 151 10.78 38.27 -25.12
CA GLY A 151 11.00 37.85 -23.74
C GLY A 151 11.88 36.60 -23.57
N SER A 152 12.46 36.08 -24.65
CA SER A 152 13.23 34.82 -24.65
C SER A 152 14.61 34.94 -24.03
N CYS A 153 15.19 36.14 -24.00
CA CYS A 153 16.51 36.43 -23.48
C CYS A 153 16.63 37.84 -22.90
N PHE A 154 17.81 38.17 -22.39
CA PHE A 154 18.10 39.49 -21.85
C PHE A 154 19.59 39.82 -21.91
N ALA A 155 19.89 41.11 -21.88
CA ALA A 155 21.22 41.64 -21.61
C ALA A 155 21.12 42.72 -20.53
N TYR A 156 22.25 43.16 -19.99
CA TYR A 156 22.27 44.12 -18.90
C TYR A 156 22.86 45.46 -19.33
N ILE A 157 22.45 46.53 -18.65
CA ILE A 157 23.15 47.81 -18.64
C ILE A 157 23.51 48.14 -17.19
N MET A 158 24.78 48.38 -16.93
CA MET A 158 25.30 48.75 -15.61
C MET A 158 24.79 50.14 -15.23
N LYS A 159 24.31 50.33 -14.00
CA LYS A 159 23.83 51.64 -13.53
C LYS A 159 24.96 52.67 -13.48
N LYS A 160 26.10 52.28 -12.91
CA LYS A 160 27.34 53.07 -12.98
C LYS A 160 27.92 52.94 -14.38
N CYS A 161 28.20 54.07 -15.03
CA CYS A 161 28.78 54.18 -16.38
C CYS A 161 27.90 53.80 -17.57
N GLY A 162 26.78 53.10 -17.36
CA GLY A 162 25.84 52.78 -18.44
C GLY A 162 26.42 51.75 -19.40
N ASN A 163 27.30 50.86 -18.94
CA ASN A 163 27.99 49.91 -19.81
C ASN A 163 27.12 48.68 -20.04
N ALA A 164 26.98 48.27 -21.30
CA ALA A 164 26.29 47.03 -21.64
C ALA A 164 27.08 45.83 -21.13
N PHE A 165 26.37 44.81 -20.64
CA PHE A 165 26.97 43.57 -20.16
C PHE A 165 26.15 42.38 -20.64
N TYR A 166 26.83 41.40 -21.20
CA TYR A 166 26.22 40.17 -21.71
C TYR A 166 26.99 38.94 -21.24
N ASP A 167 26.28 38.00 -20.62
CA ASP A 167 26.80 36.70 -20.17
C ASP A 167 26.33 35.62 -21.16
N PRO A 168 27.22 35.08 -22.03
CA PRO A 168 26.87 34.05 -23.00
C PRO A 168 26.69 32.65 -22.38
N SER A 169 27.06 32.44 -21.11
CA SER A 169 27.08 31.12 -20.48
C SER A 169 25.73 30.38 -20.44
N PRO A 170 24.55 31.04 -20.26
CA PRO A 170 23.28 30.32 -20.27
C PRO A 170 22.90 29.81 -21.66
N ARG A 171 23.30 30.50 -22.73
CA ARG A 171 23.10 30.04 -24.11
C ARG A 171 24.03 28.87 -24.43
N GLU A 172 25.31 28.97 -24.07
CA GLU A 172 26.27 27.87 -24.29
C GLU A 172 25.85 26.61 -23.52
N ALA A 173 25.31 26.75 -22.30
CA ALA A 173 24.72 25.64 -21.57
C ALA A 173 23.47 25.07 -22.27
N ALA A 174 22.61 25.92 -22.83
CA ALA A 174 21.43 25.50 -23.60
C ALA A 174 21.80 24.83 -24.93
N GLU A 175 22.84 25.29 -25.62
CA GLU A 175 23.36 24.71 -26.86
C GLU A 175 24.08 23.39 -26.60
N ALA A 176 24.85 23.28 -25.51
CA ALA A 176 25.41 22.03 -25.04
C ALA A 176 24.32 21.02 -24.64
N ALA A 177 23.25 21.47 -23.97
CA ALA A 177 22.09 20.65 -23.66
C ALA A 177 21.31 20.23 -24.93
N ALA A 178 21.19 21.10 -25.92
CA ALA A 178 20.55 20.79 -27.21
C ALA A 178 21.39 19.84 -28.07
N LEU A 179 22.73 19.94 -28.04
CA LEU A 179 23.63 18.97 -28.65
C LEU A 179 23.54 17.61 -27.94
N ALA A 180 23.51 17.61 -26.61
CA ALA A 180 23.30 16.40 -25.80
C ALA A 180 21.94 15.74 -26.09
N PHE A 181 20.91 16.54 -26.41
CA PHE A 181 19.59 16.04 -26.82
C PHE A 181 19.58 15.50 -28.26
N LYS A 182 20.41 16.03 -29.16
CA LYS A 182 20.65 15.46 -30.50
C LYS A 182 21.48 14.18 -30.46
N SER A 183 22.33 14.00 -29.45
CA SER A 183 23.03 12.76 -29.15
C SER A 183 22.29 11.93 -28.08
N LYS A 184 20.98 11.69 -28.23
CA LYS A 184 20.36 10.62 -27.46
C LYS A 184 21.17 9.33 -27.74
N PRO A 185 21.60 8.58 -26.70
CA PRO A 185 22.14 7.25 -26.92
C PRO A 185 21.12 6.50 -27.78
N LYS A 186 21.60 5.81 -28.83
CA LYS A 186 20.77 5.03 -29.75
C LYS A 186 19.86 4.16 -28.90
N THR A 187 18.57 4.51 -28.82
CA THR A 187 17.60 3.74 -28.04
C THR A 187 17.49 2.37 -28.69
N THR A 188 17.97 1.35 -28.00
CA THR A 188 17.88 -0.04 -28.47
C THR A 188 16.82 -0.76 -27.67
N CYS A 189 16.01 -1.57 -28.36
CA CYS A 189 15.06 -2.43 -27.71
C CYS A 189 15.78 -3.65 -27.17
N THR A 190 15.66 -3.88 -25.86
CA THR A 190 16.22 -5.05 -25.20
C THR A 190 15.08 -5.84 -24.58
N THR A 191 15.12 -7.16 -24.72
CA THR A 191 14.18 -8.07 -24.07
C THR A 191 14.44 -8.09 -22.56
N GLN A 192 13.42 -7.77 -21.77
CA GLN A 192 13.44 -7.93 -20.31
C GLN A 192 12.29 -8.82 -19.86
N THR A 193 12.57 -9.74 -18.94
CA THR A 193 11.54 -10.51 -18.24
C THR A 193 11.25 -9.89 -16.87
N ILE A 194 10.01 -9.46 -16.67
CA ILE A 194 9.55 -8.92 -15.39
C ILE A 194 8.84 -10.03 -14.63
N ASN A 195 9.36 -10.37 -13.46
CA ASN A 195 8.79 -11.34 -12.55
C ASN A 195 8.02 -10.59 -11.46
N PHE A 196 6.74 -10.92 -11.31
CA PHE A 196 5.88 -10.44 -10.25
C PHE A 196 5.73 -11.56 -9.23
N THR A 197 6.23 -11.35 -8.02
CA THR A 197 6.24 -12.35 -6.96
C THR A 197 5.60 -11.77 -5.70
N GLY A 198 4.71 -12.52 -5.06
CA GLY A 198 4.11 -12.10 -3.80
C GLY A 198 3.86 -13.31 -2.91
N ASN A 199 4.22 -13.17 -1.64
CA ASN A 199 3.97 -14.17 -0.61
C ASN A 199 3.27 -13.53 0.58
N GLY A 200 2.32 -14.26 1.17
CA GLY A 200 1.64 -13.84 2.39
C GLY A 200 1.39 -15.03 3.29
N LYS A 201 1.37 -14.78 4.60
CA LYS A 201 1.03 -15.79 5.61
C LYS A 201 0.15 -15.16 6.68
N ILE A 202 -0.85 -15.90 7.10
CA ILE A 202 -1.70 -15.54 8.25
C ILE A 202 -1.79 -16.73 9.21
N GLN A 203 -2.06 -16.41 10.46
CA GLN A 203 -2.40 -17.37 11.49
C GLN A 203 -3.74 -16.97 12.07
N ALA A 204 -4.63 -17.94 12.25
CA ALA A 204 -5.93 -17.74 12.86
C ALA A 204 -6.12 -18.79 13.96
N ALA A 205 -6.52 -18.35 15.14
CA ALA A 205 -6.83 -19.23 16.25
C ALA A 205 -8.04 -18.70 16.99
N ASP A 206 -8.92 -19.59 17.43
CA ASP A 206 -10.09 -19.22 18.21
C ASP A 206 -10.59 -20.40 19.07
N VAL A 207 -11.46 -20.07 20.03
CA VAL A 207 -12.13 -21.01 20.94
C VAL A 207 -13.63 -20.82 20.80
N LEU A 208 -14.28 -21.80 20.18
CA LEU A 208 -15.72 -21.83 19.99
C LEU A 208 -16.37 -22.59 21.13
N ASN A 209 -17.25 -21.93 21.88
CA ASN A 209 -18.01 -22.53 22.97
C ASN A 209 -19.47 -22.71 22.53
N THR A 210 -20.00 -23.91 22.70
CA THR A 210 -21.39 -24.24 22.43
C THR A 210 -21.93 -25.19 23.49
N THR A 211 -23.23 -25.47 23.47
CA THR A 211 -23.85 -26.50 24.31
C THR A 211 -24.52 -27.54 23.41
N LYS A 212 -24.43 -28.80 23.81
CA LYS A 212 -25.06 -29.93 23.11
C LYS A 212 -25.91 -30.72 24.08
N ASN A 213 -27.04 -31.20 23.62
CA ASN A 213 -27.81 -32.20 24.37
C ASN A 213 -27.21 -33.57 24.08
N LEU A 214 -26.74 -34.23 25.12
CA LEU A 214 -26.08 -35.53 25.09
C LEU A 214 -26.91 -36.55 25.87
N PRO A 215 -27.62 -37.46 25.19
CA PRO A 215 -28.23 -38.61 25.82
C PRO A 215 -27.13 -39.51 26.43
N VAL A 216 -27.26 -39.86 27.70
CA VAL A 216 -26.33 -40.77 28.38
C VAL A 216 -27.02 -42.09 28.68
N VAL A 217 -26.43 -43.17 28.18
CA VAL A 217 -26.98 -44.53 28.27
C VAL A 217 -25.97 -45.43 28.96
N ALA A 218 -26.40 -46.13 30.00
CA ALA A 218 -25.58 -47.15 30.64
C ALA A 218 -25.90 -48.54 30.12
N SER A 219 -24.89 -49.25 29.63
CA SER A 219 -25.04 -50.54 28.95
C SER A 219 -24.35 -51.67 29.71
N TYR A 220 -25.07 -52.78 29.89
CA TYR A 220 -24.56 -54.03 30.44
C TYR A 220 -25.15 -55.22 29.66
N ASN A 221 -24.30 -56.03 29.03
CA ASN A 221 -24.71 -57.21 28.25
C ASN A 221 -25.86 -56.91 27.26
N GLY A 222 -25.77 -55.80 26.52
CA GLY A 222 -26.79 -55.38 25.55
C GLY A 222 -28.07 -54.76 26.12
N THR A 223 -28.24 -54.73 27.45
CA THR A 223 -29.36 -54.02 28.09
C THR A 223 -28.98 -52.59 28.42
N ASN A 224 -29.81 -51.63 28.01
CA ASN A 224 -29.54 -50.20 28.12
C ASN A 224 -30.46 -49.52 29.16
N LEU A 225 -29.87 -48.74 30.07
CA LEU A 225 -30.56 -47.90 31.05
C LEU A 225 -30.36 -46.43 30.70
N CYS A 226 -31.44 -45.66 30.68
CA CYS A 226 -31.42 -44.26 30.26
C CYS A 226 -31.20 -43.36 31.48
N LEU A 227 -30.04 -42.69 31.55
CA LEU A 227 -29.72 -41.73 32.62
C LEU A 227 -30.31 -40.33 32.34
N GLY A 228 -30.81 -40.14 31.11
CA GLY A 228 -31.46 -38.94 30.60
C GLY A 228 -30.54 -38.12 29.69
N ASP A 229 -31.06 -36.99 29.26
CA ASP A 229 -30.35 -36.03 28.42
C ASP A 229 -29.61 -35.01 29.27
N PHE A 230 -28.38 -34.69 28.85
CA PHE A 230 -27.51 -33.75 29.52
C PHE A 230 -27.19 -32.62 28.57
N THR A 231 -27.51 -31.38 28.95
CA THR A 231 -26.98 -30.21 28.26
C THR A 231 -25.53 -30.02 28.68
N VAL A 232 -24.59 -30.41 27.82
CA VAL A 232 -23.15 -30.36 28.08
C VAL A 232 -22.52 -29.19 27.34
N PRO A 233 -21.66 -28.39 28.01
CA PRO A 233 -20.83 -27.44 27.30
C PRO A 233 -19.80 -28.19 26.45
N VAL A 234 -19.47 -27.62 25.29
CA VAL A 234 -18.54 -28.16 24.33
C VAL A 234 -17.64 -27.02 23.89
N ARG A 235 -16.34 -27.23 24.00
CA ARG A 235 -15.32 -26.27 23.61
C ARG A 235 -14.51 -26.83 22.46
N LEU A 236 -14.51 -26.13 21.33
CA LEU A 236 -13.70 -26.44 20.16
C LEU A 236 -12.61 -25.38 20.02
N THR A 237 -11.35 -25.77 20.20
CA THR A 237 -10.19 -24.90 20.00
C THR A 237 -9.55 -25.25 18.67
N TYR A 238 -9.26 -24.25 17.84
CA TYR A 238 -8.52 -24.48 16.60
C TYR A 238 -7.40 -23.47 16.39
N GLU A 239 -6.38 -23.92 15.67
CA GLU A 239 -5.29 -23.09 15.16
C GLU A 239 -5.06 -23.48 13.69
N MET A 240 -5.04 -22.47 12.84
CA MET A 240 -4.86 -22.60 11.40
C MET A 240 -3.73 -21.68 10.94
N THR A 241 -2.88 -22.21 10.09
CA THR A 241 -1.93 -21.44 9.30
C THR A 241 -2.42 -21.42 7.85
N ALA A 242 -2.36 -20.27 7.20
CA ALA A 242 -2.64 -20.16 5.77
C ALA A 242 -1.58 -19.30 5.08
N SER A 243 -1.27 -19.65 3.84
CA SER A 243 -0.30 -18.97 3.01
C SER A 243 -0.81 -18.79 1.59
N GLY A 244 -0.44 -17.68 0.99
CA GLY A 244 -0.74 -17.34 -0.39
C GLY A 244 0.56 -17.07 -1.14
N GLU A 245 0.62 -17.54 -2.37
CA GLU A 245 1.74 -17.33 -3.29
C GLU A 245 1.19 -16.91 -4.65
N VAL A 246 1.77 -15.87 -5.22
CA VAL A 246 1.49 -15.43 -6.59
C VAL A 246 2.82 -15.31 -7.32
N ASN A 247 2.92 -15.96 -8.48
CA ASN A 247 4.09 -15.90 -9.35
C ASN A 247 3.62 -15.70 -10.78
N TYR A 248 4.05 -14.60 -11.40
CA TYR A 248 3.72 -14.30 -12.78
C TYR A 248 4.93 -13.69 -13.48
N ALA A 249 5.23 -14.14 -14.69
CA ALA A 249 6.34 -13.63 -15.48
C ALA A 249 5.82 -13.07 -16.80
N LYS A 250 6.33 -11.91 -17.19
CA LYS A 250 6.03 -11.29 -18.49
C LYS A 250 7.30 -10.82 -19.15
N THR A 251 7.47 -11.20 -20.41
CA THR A 251 8.57 -10.72 -21.25
C THR A 251 8.09 -9.52 -22.07
N VAL A 252 8.85 -8.42 -22.03
CA VAL A 252 8.58 -7.18 -22.76
C VAL A 252 9.85 -6.65 -23.42
N GLN A 253 9.68 -5.89 -24.52
CA GLN A 253 10.76 -5.14 -25.16
C GLN A 253 10.83 -3.74 -24.56
N VAL A 254 11.87 -3.46 -23.80
CA VAL A 254 12.02 -2.20 -23.05
C VAL A 254 13.10 -1.34 -23.67
N CYS A 255 12.97 -0.03 -23.47
CA CYS A 255 13.92 0.94 -24.00
C CYS A 255 15.23 0.93 -23.19
N ASP A 256 16.33 0.61 -23.84
CA ASP A 256 17.68 0.79 -23.30
C ASP A 256 18.26 2.12 -23.80
N TYR A 257 18.62 2.98 -22.85
CA TYR A 257 19.25 4.28 -23.12
C TYR A 257 20.78 4.23 -22.96
N GLY A 258 21.40 3.07 -23.20
CA GLY A 258 22.85 2.87 -23.19
C GLY A 258 23.43 2.56 -21.81
N ASN A 259 22.58 2.35 -20.80
CA ASN A 259 22.99 1.98 -19.44
C ASN A 259 22.94 0.47 -19.19
N GLY A 260 22.42 -0.30 -20.16
CA GLY A 260 22.18 -1.72 -20.01
C GLY A 260 20.92 -1.98 -19.19
N VAL A 261 19.97 -2.69 -19.77
CA VAL A 261 18.79 -3.17 -19.04
C VAL A 261 19.06 -4.58 -18.50
N PRO A 262 18.82 -4.86 -17.20
CA PRO A 262 18.99 -6.20 -16.68
C PRO A 262 18.00 -7.17 -17.35
N PRO A 263 18.44 -8.40 -17.68
CA PRO A 263 17.61 -9.39 -18.39
C PRO A 263 16.35 -9.79 -17.61
N SER A 264 16.38 -9.64 -16.28
CA SER A 264 15.25 -9.88 -15.40
C SER A 264 15.10 -8.80 -14.33
N SER A 265 13.85 -8.43 -14.04
CA SER A 265 13.49 -7.62 -12.87
C SER A 265 12.49 -8.39 -11.99
N ILE A 266 12.50 -8.11 -10.68
CA ILE A 266 11.57 -8.71 -9.72
C ILE A 266 10.78 -7.59 -9.05
N ILE A 267 9.46 -7.71 -9.08
CA ILE A 267 8.51 -6.77 -8.48
C ILE A 267 7.71 -7.52 -7.42
N ASN A 268 7.78 -7.01 -6.18
CA ASN A 268 7.07 -7.61 -5.06
C ASN A 268 5.61 -7.17 -5.04
N LEU A 269 4.69 -8.11 -5.20
CA LEU A 269 3.26 -7.86 -5.15
C LEU A 269 2.74 -7.90 -3.70
N PRO A 270 1.95 -6.89 -3.26
CA PRO A 270 1.28 -6.95 -1.98
C PRO A 270 0.19 -8.03 -2.04
N LEU A 271 0.19 -8.92 -1.05
CA LEU A 271 -0.76 -10.03 -0.98
C LEU A 271 -1.55 -9.93 0.32
N ASN A 272 -2.87 -9.80 0.19
CA ASN A 272 -3.80 -9.75 1.31
C ASN A 272 -4.53 -11.09 1.42
N ILE A 273 -4.40 -11.77 2.56
CA ILE A 273 -5.09 -13.02 2.86
C ILE A 273 -6.10 -12.76 3.97
N SER A 274 -7.32 -13.20 3.75
CA SER A 274 -8.39 -13.18 4.73
C SER A 274 -8.93 -14.57 4.95
N TYR A 275 -9.21 -14.89 6.21
CA TYR A 275 -9.83 -16.13 6.64
C TYR A 275 -11.19 -15.82 7.26
N ASN A 276 -12.20 -16.59 6.90
CA ASN A 276 -13.52 -16.52 7.50
C ASN A 276 -14.01 -17.91 7.87
N LEU A 277 -14.54 -18.05 9.09
CA LEU A 277 -15.20 -19.27 9.55
C LEU A 277 -16.70 -19.16 9.27
N ALA A 278 -17.20 -19.93 8.30
CA ALA A 278 -18.61 -19.92 7.91
C ALA A 278 -19.49 -20.76 8.85
N GLY A 279 -18.90 -21.73 9.54
CA GLY A 279 -19.61 -22.51 10.55
C GLY A 279 -18.70 -23.49 11.28
N SER A 280 -19.22 -24.03 12.37
CA SER A 280 -18.61 -25.12 13.11
C SER A 280 -19.68 -26.09 13.62
N ASP A 281 -19.31 -27.34 13.77
CA ASP A 281 -20.13 -28.34 14.45
C ASP A 281 -19.28 -29.36 15.20
N VAL A 282 -19.84 -29.91 16.27
CA VAL A 282 -19.24 -30.98 17.06
C VAL A 282 -20.28 -32.06 17.32
N THR A 283 -19.95 -33.28 16.92
CA THR A 283 -20.68 -34.50 17.25
C THR A 283 -20.01 -35.18 18.44
N ILE A 284 -20.81 -35.66 19.38
CA ILE A 284 -20.34 -36.31 20.61
C ILE A 284 -20.93 -37.71 20.70
N GLY A 285 -20.08 -38.69 20.97
CA GLY A 285 -20.44 -40.09 21.12
C GLY A 285 -20.77 -40.79 19.81
N ASP A 286 -20.98 -42.10 19.89
CA ASP A 286 -21.41 -42.92 18.77
C ASP A 286 -22.92 -42.71 18.58
N ASP A 287 -23.34 -42.37 17.36
CA ASP A 287 -24.75 -42.02 17.02
C ASP A 287 -25.33 -40.86 17.85
N GLY A 288 -24.48 -39.95 18.36
CA GLY A 288 -24.94 -38.79 19.13
C GLY A 288 -25.33 -39.10 20.59
N LYS A 289 -24.90 -40.24 21.13
CA LYS A 289 -25.14 -40.64 22.53
C LYS A 289 -23.85 -41.07 23.21
N MET A 290 -23.75 -40.84 24.52
CA MET A 290 -22.64 -41.32 25.34
C MET A 290 -22.98 -42.68 25.95
N MET A 291 -22.14 -43.67 25.65
CA MET A 291 -22.29 -45.03 26.17
C MET A 291 -21.42 -45.23 27.40
N MET A 292 -22.06 -45.50 28.55
CA MET A 292 -21.39 -45.93 29.77
C MET A 292 -21.37 -47.45 29.85
N VAL A 293 -20.24 -48.07 29.55
CA VAL A 293 -20.06 -49.52 29.77
C VAL A 293 -19.91 -49.78 31.27
N ILE A 294 -20.84 -50.54 31.85
CA ILE A 294 -20.93 -50.76 33.30
C ILE A 294 -20.90 -52.25 33.65
N ASN A 295 -20.49 -52.57 34.89
CA ASN A 295 -20.45 -53.95 35.38
C ASN A 295 -21.77 -54.40 36.03
N LYS A 296 -21.88 -55.70 36.34
CA LYS A 296 -23.08 -56.32 36.96
C LYS A 296 -23.53 -55.62 38.25
N LYS A 297 -22.60 -55.18 39.11
CA LYS A 297 -22.92 -54.51 40.38
C LYS A 297 -23.48 -53.11 40.13
N GLN A 298 -22.86 -52.36 39.22
CA GLN A 298 -23.30 -51.02 38.80
C GLN A 298 -24.68 -51.09 38.13
N TYR A 299 -24.91 -52.05 37.23
CA TYR A 299 -26.20 -52.25 36.58
C TYR A 299 -27.33 -52.50 37.58
N LYS A 300 -27.12 -53.39 38.56
CA LYS A 300 -28.11 -53.64 39.63
C LYS A 300 -28.43 -52.40 40.46
N ALA A 301 -27.47 -51.49 40.65
CA ALA A 301 -27.70 -50.25 41.37
C ALA A 301 -28.45 -49.22 40.52
N LEU A 302 -28.02 -49.03 39.27
CA LEU A 302 -28.63 -48.10 38.32
C LEU A 302 -30.06 -48.51 37.98
N LYS A 303 -30.37 -49.80 37.82
CA LYS A 303 -31.73 -50.30 37.54
C LYS A 303 -32.76 -49.97 38.65
N LYS A 304 -32.30 -49.69 39.88
CA LYS A 304 -33.18 -49.28 41.00
C LYS A 304 -33.58 -47.80 40.96
N VAL A 305 -33.01 -47.05 40.02
CA VAL A 305 -33.13 -45.60 39.88
C VAL A 305 -33.62 -45.26 38.48
N TYR A 306 -33.00 -45.84 37.45
CA TYR A 306 -33.23 -45.53 36.06
C TYR A 306 -34.02 -46.63 35.37
N LYS A 307 -34.86 -46.22 34.41
CA LYS A 307 -35.66 -47.12 33.58
C LYS A 307 -34.82 -47.68 32.43
N VAL A 308 -35.25 -48.83 31.92
CA VAL A 308 -34.73 -49.37 30.65
C VAL A 308 -35.06 -48.37 29.55
N CYS A 309 -34.11 -48.14 28.66
CA CYS A 309 -34.32 -47.30 27.50
C CYS A 309 -35.39 -47.88 26.56
N PRO A 310 -36.21 -47.04 25.89
CA PRO A 310 -37.00 -47.49 24.76
C PRO A 310 -36.09 -48.15 23.71
N THR A 311 -36.62 -49.10 22.92
CA THR A 311 -35.88 -49.77 21.83
C THR A 311 -35.34 -48.77 20.80
N ASP A 312 -36.01 -47.62 20.66
CA ASP A 312 -35.55 -46.46 19.90
C ASP A 312 -35.16 -45.34 20.86
N VAL A 313 -33.96 -45.39 21.44
CA VAL A 313 -33.38 -44.17 22.03
C VAL A 313 -33.11 -43.24 20.86
N ALA A 314 -33.95 -42.23 20.69
CA ALA A 314 -33.79 -41.21 19.67
C ALA A 314 -32.35 -40.70 19.72
N SER A 315 -31.61 -40.92 18.63
CA SER A 315 -30.35 -40.25 18.38
C SER A 315 -30.57 -38.75 18.59
N ALA A 316 -29.61 -38.05 19.18
CA ALA A 316 -29.66 -36.58 19.18
C ALA A 316 -29.95 -36.12 17.74
N PRO A 317 -30.76 -35.04 17.54
CA PRO A 317 -31.17 -34.61 16.21
C PRO A 317 -29.95 -34.54 15.29
N GLN A 318 -30.10 -35.12 14.08
CA GLN A 318 -29.01 -35.27 13.13
C GLN A 318 -28.23 -33.96 13.00
N ASN A 319 -26.92 -34.07 13.12
CA ASN A 319 -25.98 -32.96 13.02
C ASN A 319 -26.27 -32.11 11.79
N LYS A 320 -25.96 -30.81 11.89
CA LYS A 320 -26.03 -29.93 10.74
C LYS A 320 -25.03 -30.44 9.72
N THR A 321 -25.51 -31.08 8.65
CA THR A 321 -24.65 -31.54 7.56
C THR A 321 -24.01 -30.30 6.96
N MET A 322 -22.72 -30.10 7.21
CA MET A 322 -22.00 -28.98 6.65
C MET A 322 -21.82 -29.24 5.16
N VAL A 323 -22.37 -28.37 4.32
CA VAL A 323 -22.19 -28.44 2.87
C VAL A 323 -21.02 -27.55 2.53
N ALA A 324 -19.88 -28.15 2.19
CA ALA A 324 -18.83 -27.42 1.47
C ALA A 324 -19.25 -27.33 0.02
N ASN A 325 -19.45 -26.12 -0.50
CA ASN A 325 -19.18 -25.91 -1.91
C ASN A 325 -17.66 -25.98 -2.01
N LYS A 326 -17.09 -27.10 -2.46
CA LYS A 326 -15.65 -27.16 -2.78
C LYS A 326 -15.41 -26.22 -3.96
N VAL A 327 -15.22 -24.95 -3.66
CA VAL A 327 -14.91 -23.91 -4.64
C VAL A 327 -13.44 -23.62 -4.49
N SER A 328 -12.68 -23.98 -5.52
CA SER A 328 -11.35 -23.44 -5.73
C SER A 328 -11.40 -22.67 -7.03
N THR A 329 -11.57 -21.36 -6.93
CA THR A 329 -11.50 -20.45 -8.08
C THR A 329 -10.24 -19.65 -7.94
N ALA A 330 -9.22 -20.04 -8.69
CA ALA A 330 -8.09 -19.18 -8.97
C ALA A 330 -8.37 -18.44 -10.27
N SER A 331 -7.94 -17.20 -10.34
CA SER A 331 -7.99 -16.46 -11.59
C SER A 331 -6.99 -17.10 -12.57
N GLU A 332 -7.47 -17.69 -13.66
CA GLU A 332 -6.61 -18.22 -14.72
C GLU A 332 -6.10 -17.08 -15.61
N ALA A 333 -4.80 -17.09 -15.87
CA ALA A 333 -4.18 -16.16 -16.80
C ALA A 333 -4.50 -16.60 -18.24
N SER A 334 -5.13 -15.74 -19.02
CA SER A 334 -5.06 -15.86 -20.48
C SER A 334 -3.81 -15.13 -20.97
N PRO A 335 -3.01 -15.73 -21.87
CA PRO A 335 -1.97 -14.97 -22.55
C PRO A 335 -2.65 -13.81 -23.30
N ALA A 336 -2.17 -12.59 -23.09
CA ALA A 336 -2.66 -11.44 -23.84
C ALA A 336 -2.44 -11.68 -25.34
N ALA A 337 -3.48 -11.49 -26.14
CA ALA A 337 -3.39 -11.64 -27.59
C ALA A 337 -2.43 -10.60 -28.16
N ALA A 338 -1.39 -11.05 -28.85
CA ALA A 338 -0.54 -10.19 -29.66
C ALA A 338 -1.34 -9.74 -30.90
N LEU A 339 -1.77 -8.47 -30.91
CA LEU A 339 -2.33 -7.86 -32.12
C LEU A 339 -1.17 -7.24 -32.90
N GLY A 340 -0.76 -7.88 -34.00
CA GLY A 340 0.30 -7.39 -34.85
C GLY A 340 -0.14 -6.25 -35.77
N THR A 341 0.75 -5.26 -35.96
CA THR A 341 1.32 -4.89 -37.26
C THR A 341 2.55 -4.02 -37.01
N ALA A 342 3.67 -4.38 -37.63
CA ALA A 342 4.97 -3.74 -37.41
C ALA A 342 4.97 -2.25 -37.83
N ALA A 343 5.46 -1.40 -36.94
CA ALA A 343 5.95 -0.06 -37.27
C ALA A 343 7.41 0.09 -36.82
N ASN A 344 8.21 0.77 -37.64
CA ASN A 344 9.67 0.90 -37.52
C ASN A 344 10.10 1.44 -36.16
N GLY A 345 10.95 0.67 -35.48
CA GLY A 345 11.43 0.92 -34.13
C GLY A 345 12.30 2.17 -33.99
N ALA A 346 11.95 3.00 -33.00
CA ALA A 346 12.81 3.97 -32.29
C ALA A 346 12.05 4.80 -31.23
N ASN A 347 10.72 4.67 -31.11
CA ASN A 347 9.93 5.45 -30.16
C ASN A 347 9.65 4.65 -28.88
N CYS A 348 9.83 5.28 -27.72
CA CYS A 348 9.47 4.71 -26.41
C CYS A 348 8.12 5.24 -25.99
N VAL A 349 7.26 4.34 -25.51
CA VAL A 349 5.95 4.68 -24.96
C VAL A 349 5.82 4.15 -23.54
N LYS A 350 5.11 4.90 -22.69
CA LYS A 350 4.80 4.45 -21.32
C LYS A 350 3.63 3.48 -21.37
N GLN A 351 3.84 2.29 -20.85
CA GLN A 351 2.82 1.28 -20.63
C GLN A 351 2.58 1.12 -19.12
N THR A 352 1.31 1.15 -18.72
CA THR A 352 0.88 0.79 -17.37
C THR A 352 0.44 -0.67 -17.35
N LEU A 353 1.07 -1.47 -16.51
CA LEU A 353 0.69 -2.86 -16.24
C LEU A 353 -0.16 -2.88 -14.96
N ASN A 354 -1.40 -3.35 -15.07
CA ASN A 354 -2.31 -3.53 -13.95
C ASN A 354 -2.39 -5.02 -13.61
N ILE A 355 -1.69 -5.45 -12.57
CA ILE A 355 -1.61 -6.85 -12.17
C ILE A 355 -2.65 -7.09 -11.09
N THR A 356 -3.50 -8.09 -11.29
CA THR A 356 -4.47 -8.56 -10.31
C THR A 356 -4.34 -10.07 -10.14
N GLY A 357 -4.38 -10.56 -8.91
CA GLY A 357 -4.49 -11.98 -8.62
C GLY A 357 -5.51 -12.21 -7.53
N ASN A 358 -6.51 -13.05 -7.81
CA ASN A 358 -7.54 -13.42 -6.84
C ASN A 358 -7.66 -14.93 -6.76
N ALA A 359 -7.76 -15.45 -5.54
CA ALA A 359 -8.07 -16.84 -5.29
C ALA A 359 -9.02 -16.98 -4.09
N VAL A 360 -9.92 -17.95 -4.20
CA VAL A 360 -10.83 -18.33 -3.11
C VAL A 360 -10.77 -19.85 -2.97
N THR A 361 -10.62 -20.31 -1.73
CA THR A 361 -10.69 -21.72 -1.34
C THR A 361 -11.71 -21.89 -0.22
N GLU A 362 -12.73 -22.68 -0.44
CA GLU A 362 -13.74 -23.06 0.56
C GLU A 362 -13.70 -24.58 0.79
N ASP A 363 -13.61 -25.02 2.05
CA ASP A 363 -13.57 -26.44 2.40
C ASP A 363 -13.99 -26.67 3.87
N ILE A 364 -13.99 -27.95 4.29
CA ILE A 364 -14.28 -28.38 5.66
C ILE A 364 -13.07 -29.10 6.25
N SER A 365 -12.61 -28.66 7.43
CA SER A 365 -11.66 -29.41 8.25
C SER A 365 -12.40 -30.29 9.24
N SER A 366 -12.26 -31.60 9.13
CA SER A 366 -12.82 -32.57 10.06
C SER A 366 -11.73 -33.30 10.85
N LYS A 367 -11.87 -33.36 12.18
CA LYS A 367 -10.99 -34.12 13.08
C LYS A 367 -11.79 -34.92 14.08
N THR A 368 -11.35 -36.15 14.30
CA THR A 368 -11.86 -37.04 15.35
C THR A 368 -10.91 -37.03 16.53
N ALA A 369 -11.46 -36.94 17.74
CA ALA A 369 -10.72 -37.02 19.00
C ALA A 369 -11.48 -37.89 19.98
N THR A 370 -10.78 -38.47 20.95
CA THR A 370 -11.39 -39.20 22.05
C THR A 370 -11.19 -38.40 23.32
N ASN A 371 -12.29 -38.10 24.02
CA ASN A 371 -12.29 -37.32 25.26
C ASN A 371 -12.55 -38.23 26.44
N GLU A 372 -11.75 -38.12 27.50
CA GLU A 372 -12.11 -38.72 28.78
C GLU A 372 -13.15 -37.84 29.48
N VAL A 373 -14.34 -38.39 29.74
CA VAL A 373 -15.45 -37.68 30.37
C VAL A 373 -15.87 -38.39 31.64
N THR A 374 -15.82 -37.67 32.76
CA THR A 374 -16.23 -38.15 34.08
C THR A 374 -17.64 -37.67 34.40
N ILE A 375 -18.54 -38.60 34.72
CA ILE A 375 -19.90 -38.29 35.13
C ILE A 375 -19.97 -38.24 36.66
N ILE A 376 -20.38 -37.09 37.18
CA ILE A 376 -20.42 -36.78 38.61
C ILE A 376 -21.87 -36.57 39.04
N GLY A 377 -22.38 -37.45 39.89
CA GLY A 377 -23.66 -37.28 40.55
C GLY A 377 -23.56 -36.30 41.72
N MET A 378 -24.29 -35.19 41.66
CA MET A 378 -24.33 -34.14 42.67
C MET A 378 -25.66 -34.17 43.42
N TYR A 379 -25.60 -34.23 44.74
CA TYR A 379 -26.75 -34.07 45.62
C TYR A 379 -26.53 -32.91 46.59
N LYS A 380 -27.46 -31.96 46.62
CA LYS A 380 -27.44 -30.85 47.58
C LYS A 380 -28.18 -31.28 48.85
N LYS A 381 -27.45 -31.42 49.96
CA LYS A 381 -28.02 -31.74 51.28
C LYS A 381 -28.82 -30.55 51.79
N ALA A 382 -30.11 -30.76 52.04
CA ALA A 382 -30.95 -29.82 52.77
C ALA A 382 -30.82 -30.05 54.29
N GLY A 383 -30.76 -28.97 55.08
CA GLY A 383 -30.73 -28.99 56.55
C GLY A 383 -29.38 -28.60 57.18
N LYS A 384 -29.23 -28.83 58.49
CA LYS A 384 -28.00 -28.50 59.24
C LYS A 384 -26.79 -29.27 58.70
N LEU A 385 -25.73 -28.53 58.36
CA LEU A 385 -24.43 -29.05 57.96
C LEU A 385 -23.54 -29.21 59.19
N GLN A 386 -22.73 -30.27 59.21
CA GLN A 386 -21.69 -30.40 60.24
C GLN A 386 -20.59 -29.35 60.01
N LYS A 387 -19.83 -29.00 61.06
CA LYS A 387 -18.75 -28.01 60.95
C LYS A 387 -17.70 -28.50 59.94
N GLY A 388 -17.49 -27.73 58.87
CA GLY A 388 -16.61 -28.09 57.76
C GLY A 388 -17.25 -28.99 56.68
N GLU A 389 -18.55 -29.25 56.75
CA GLU A 389 -19.28 -30.04 55.74
C GLU A 389 -19.84 -29.14 54.63
N THR A 390 -19.45 -29.37 53.37
CA THR A 390 -20.09 -28.73 52.21
C THR A 390 -21.49 -29.28 51.94
N ALA A 391 -22.40 -28.39 51.50
CA ALA A 391 -23.78 -28.74 51.16
C ALA A 391 -23.87 -29.71 49.96
N ASN A 392 -22.96 -29.58 49.00
CA ASN A 392 -22.92 -30.43 47.83
C ASN A 392 -22.15 -31.71 48.12
N LYS A 393 -22.77 -32.86 47.81
CA LYS A 393 -22.18 -34.18 47.93
C LYS A 393 -22.05 -34.80 46.55
N TYR A 394 -20.88 -35.37 46.25
CA TYR A 394 -20.57 -35.90 44.93
C TYR A 394 -20.29 -37.41 44.97
N ILE A 395 -20.78 -38.12 43.96
CA ILE A 395 -20.44 -39.51 43.66
C ILE A 395 -19.98 -39.62 42.22
N CYS A 396 -18.91 -40.36 41.98
CA CYS A 396 -18.38 -40.56 40.63
C CYS A 396 -19.03 -41.79 40.02
N LEU A 397 -19.81 -41.57 38.97
CA LEU A 397 -20.49 -42.63 38.24
C LEU A 397 -19.54 -43.36 37.28
N GLY A 398 -18.42 -42.72 36.91
CA GLY A 398 -17.32 -43.31 36.15
C GLY A 398 -16.69 -42.30 35.20
N SER A 399 -15.53 -42.66 34.65
CA SER A 399 -14.83 -41.93 33.58
C SER A 399 -14.85 -42.81 32.32
N TYR A 400 -15.17 -42.19 31.18
CA TYR A 400 -15.44 -42.90 29.93
C TYR A 400 -14.79 -42.19 28.77
N ASN A 401 -14.24 -42.95 27.84
CA ASN A 401 -13.73 -42.44 26.57
C ASN A 401 -14.91 -42.18 25.63
N VAL A 402 -15.11 -40.92 25.26
CA VAL A 402 -16.18 -40.46 24.40
C VAL A 402 -15.58 -39.98 23.08
N PRO A 403 -15.87 -40.64 21.95
CA PRO A 403 -15.44 -40.14 20.65
C PRO A 403 -16.15 -38.81 20.36
N ALA A 404 -15.44 -37.89 19.73
CA ALA A 404 -15.97 -36.62 19.28
C ALA A 404 -15.46 -36.34 17.87
N LYS A 405 -16.34 -35.85 17.01
CA LYS A 405 -15.97 -35.39 15.66
C LYS A 405 -16.25 -33.90 15.58
N SER A 406 -15.21 -33.11 15.31
CA SER A 406 -15.34 -31.68 15.05
C SER A 406 -15.25 -31.41 13.56
N SER A 407 -16.03 -30.45 13.08
CA SER A 407 -16.01 -29.96 11.71
C SER A 407 -15.99 -28.43 11.70
N LEU A 408 -15.08 -27.84 10.92
CA LEU A 408 -14.95 -26.40 10.72
C LEU A 408 -15.11 -26.10 9.23
N GLN A 409 -16.11 -25.32 8.87
CA GLN A 409 -16.29 -24.83 7.50
C GLN A 409 -15.67 -23.45 7.38
N TYR A 410 -14.76 -23.29 6.44
CA TYR A 410 -14.00 -22.06 6.27
C TYR A 410 -13.92 -21.61 4.82
N ALA A 411 -13.69 -20.31 4.66
CA ALA A 411 -13.38 -19.66 3.40
C ALA A 411 -12.07 -18.88 3.54
N LEU A 412 -11.11 -19.17 2.68
CA LEU A 412 -9.85 -18.46 2.56
C LEU A 412 -9.87 -17.65 1.27
N LYS A 413 -9.61 -16.34 1.36
CA LYS A 413 -9.57 -15.45 0.20
C LYS A 413 -8.23 -14.75 0.14
N GLY A 414 -7.57 -14.83 -1.00
CA GLY A 414 -6.36 -14.09 -1.30
C GLY A 414 -6.60 -13.10 -2.42
N ASN A 415 -6.15 -11.86 -2.23
CA ASN A 415 -6.23 -10.80 -3.23
C ASN A 415 -4.87 -10.10 -3.34
N SER A 416 -4.48 -9.76 -4.56
CA SER A 416 -3.28 -9.00 -4.87
C SER A 416 -3.58 -8.05 -6.03
N SER A 417 -3.16 -6.79 -5.90
CA SER A 417 -3.35 -5.78 -6.95
C SER A 417 -2.23 -4.75 -6.93
N MET A 418 -1.69 -4.42 -8.11
CA MET A 418 -0.69 -3.36 -8.28
C MET A 418 -0.74 -2.76 -9.68
N SER A 419 -0.41 -1.48 -9.80
CA SER A 419 -0.08 -0.84 -11.08
C SER A 419 1.42 -0.53 -11.16
N HIS A 420 2.06 -0.90 -12.27
CA HIS A 420 3.47 -0.64 -12.53
C HIS A 420 3.65 0.02 -13.91
N ILE A 421 4.36 1.14 -13.97
CA ILE A 421 4.61 1.87 -15.21
C ILE A 421 5.99 1.50 -15.74
N ILE A 422 6.06 1.14 -17.02
CA ILE A 422 7.30 0.82 -17.71
C ILE A 422 7.38 1.51 -19.08
N GLU A 423 8.59 1.86 -19.52
CA GLU A 423 8.82 2.36 -20.87
C GLU A 423 9.18 1.21 -21.80
N VAL A 424 8.31 0.95 -22.77
CA VAL A 424 8.46 -0.13 -23.76
C VAL A 424 8.67 0.43 -25.15
N CYS A 425 9.28 -0.37 -26.01
CA CYS A 425 9.41 -0.03 -27.42
C CYS A 425 8.05 -0.01 -28.10
N ASP A 426 7.76 1.09 -28.81
CA ASP A 426 6.57 1.22 -29.62
C ASP A 426 6.71 0.44 -30.92
N ASN A 427 6.06 -0.72 -30.96
CA ASN A 427 5.99 -1.57 -32.15
C ASN A 427 4.66 -1.38 -32.90
N GLY A 428 3.87 -0.34 -32.59
CA GLY A 428 2.53 -0.09 -33.14
C GLY A 428 1.38 -0.83 -32.43
N SER A 429 1.71 -1.65 -31.41
CA SER A 429 0.78 -2.57 -30.74
C SER A 429 0.78 -2.46 -29.21
N VAL A 430 1.40 -1.42 -28.65
CA VAL A 430 1.51 -1.28 -27.20
C VAL A 430 0.17 -0.81 -26.63
N ASN A 431 -0.45 -1.64 -25.79
CA ASN A 431 -1.59 -1.21 -25.00
C ASN A 431 -1.12 -0.29 -23.86
N PRO A 432 -1.54 0.98 -23.78
CA PRO A 432 -1.11 1.90 -22.73
C PRO A 432 -1.54 1.46 -21.33
N ASN A 433 -2.61 0.67 -21.21
CA ASN A 433 -3.13 0.14 -19.95
C ASN A 433 -3.45 -1.34 -20.10
N GLU A 434 -2.48 -2.20 -19.78
CA GLU A 434 -2.62 -3.64 -19.92
C GLU A 434 -2.97 -4.30 -18.59
N SER A 435 -4.10 -5.02 -18.56
CA SER A 435 -4.53 -5.79 -17.39
C SER A 435 -3.97 -7.20 -17.46
N LEU A 436 -3.30 -7.62 -16.39
CA LEU A 436 -2.64 -8.92 -16.26
C LEU A 436 -3.26 -9.68 -15.09
N ASN A 437 -3.65 -10.92 -15.33
CA ASN A 437 -4.22 -11.78 -14.29
C ASN A 437 -3.17 -12.79 -13.81
N ALA A 438 -2.75 -12.69 -12.56
CA ALA A 438 -1.72 -13.53 -11.97
C ALA A 438 -2.36 -14.69 -11.19
N ALA A 439 -2.01 -15.92 -11.55
CA ALA A 439 -2.50 -17.10 -10.85
C ALA A 439 -1.99 -17.11 -9.41
N MET A 440 -2.92 -17.24 -8.46
CA MET A 440 -2.62 -17.28 -7.03
C MET A 440 -2.90 -18.68 -6.48
N LYS A 441 -1.93 -19.20 -5.72
CA LYS A 441 -2.05 -20.45 -4.97
C LYS A 441 -2.31 -20.14 -3.50
N LEU A 442 -3.38 -20.70 -2.97
CA LEU A 442 -3.68 -20.67 -1.54
C LEU A 442 -3.40 -22.04 -0.94
N THR A 443 -2.78 -22.07 0.23
CA THR A 443 -2.52 -23.28 1.02
C THR A 443 -2.90 -23.01 2.45
N ASN A 444 -3.51 -23.99 3.11
CA ASN A 444 -3.88 -23.89 4.51
C ASN A 444 -3.64 -25.20 5.24
N ASN A 445 -3.43 -25.11 6.54
CA ASN A 445 -3.21 -26.24 7.41
C ASN A 445 -3.74 -25.95 8.81
N PHE A 446 -4.61 -26.84 9.32
CA PHE A 446 -5.06 -26.82 10.70
C PHE A 446 -4.04 -27.57 11.57
N THR A 447 -3.20 -26.82 12.28
CA THR A 447 -2.18 -27.37 13.18
C THR A 447 -2.82 -27.90 14.47
N LYS A 448 -3.95 -27.32 14.88
CA LYS A 448 -4.70 -27.74 16.06
C LYS A 448 -6.20 -27.70 15.77
N GLN A 449 -6.92 -28.73 16.22
CA GLN A 449 -8.37 -28.76 16.22
C GLN A 449 -8.82 -29.77 17.30
N GLU A 450 -9.01 -29.25 18.51
CA GLU A 450 -9.25 -30.03 19.72
C GLU A 450 -10.66 -29.76 20.25
N THR A 451 -11.35 -30.84 20.59
CA THR A 451 -12.66 -30.78 21.23
C THR A 451 -12.52 -31.14 22.70
N MET A 452 -13.23 -30.43 23.57
CA MET A 452 -13.38 -30.74 24.98
C MET A 452 -14.86 -30.80 25.33
N ILE A 453 -15.26 -31.87 26.02
CA ILE A 453 -16.65 -32.15 26.37
C ILE A 453 -16.87 -31.92 27.86
N GLY A 454 -17.97 -31.27 28.22
CA GLY A 454 -18.30 -30.95 29.60
C GLY A 454 -17.43 -29.83 30.18
N ASP A 455 -17.53 -29.64 31.49
CA ASP A 455 -16.71 -28.71 32.24
C ASP A 455 -15.31 -29.30 32.46
N TYR A 456 -14.46 -29.16 31.44
CA TYR A 456 -13.12 -29.76 31.38
C TYR A 456 -13.13 -31.27 31.60
N GLY A 457 -13.93 -31.99 30.80
CA GLY A 457 -14.07 -33.45 30.89
C GLY A 457 -15.04 -33.90 31.98
N LYS A 458 -15.91 -33.02 32.49
CA LYS A 458 -16.84 -33.34 33.60
C LYS A 458 -18.28 -33.05 33.22
N ILE A 459 -19.17 -33.98 33.53
CA ILE A 459 -20.62 -33.82 33.37
C ILE A 459 -21.27 -34.02 34.74
N TYR A 460 -22.06 -33.04 35.17
CA TYR A 460 -22.76 -33.10 36.46
C TYR A 460 -24.20 -33.55 36.28
N LYS A 461 -24.62 -34.56 37.05
CA LYS A 461 -26.02 -35.00 37.19
C LYS A 461 -26.55 -34.58 38.54
N THR A 462 -27.58 -33.76 38.59
CA THR A 462 -28.32 -33.54 39.84
C THR A 462 -29.06 -34.81 40.25
N LEU A 463 -28.88 -35.21 41.51
CA LEU A 463 -29.50 -36.39 42.12
C LEU A 463 -30.42 -35.98 43.26
N THR A 464 -31.52 -36.71 43.42
CA THR A 464 -32.35 -36.66 44.63
C THR A 464 -31.67 -37.39 45.80
N LYS A 465 -32.15 -37.13 47.03
CA LYS A 465 -31.67 -37.79 48.25
C LYS A 465 -31.76 -39.32 48.16
N SER A 466 -32.83 -39.83 47.54
CA SER A 466 -33.05 -41.28 47.37
C SER A 466 -32.04 -41.89 46.40
N GLU A 467 -31.80 -41.22 45.28
CA GLU A 467 -30.84 -41.66 44.27
C GLU A 467 -29.41 -41.66 44.80
N TYR A 468 -29.00 -40.57 45.46
CA TYR A 468 -27.68 -40.46 46.07
C TYR A 468 -27.41 -41.59 47.07
N LYS A 469 -28.37 -41.91 47.95
CA LYS A 469 -28.24 -43.02 48.90
C LYS A 469 -28.17 -44.39 48.23
N LYS A 470 -28.93 -44.62 47.15
CA LYS A 470 -28.93 -45.90 46.42
C LYS A 470 -27.63 -46.10 45.65
N LEU A 471 -27.19 -45.07 44.92
CA LEU A 471 -26.00 -45.11 44.07
C LEU A 471 -24.71 -45.13 44.91
N GLY A 472 -24.65 -44.39 46.03
CA GLY A 472 -23.48 -44.34 46.91
C GLY A 472 -23.12 -45.67 47.61
N LYS A 473 -23.92 -46.72 47.47
CA LYS A 473 -23.58 -48.08 47.93
C LYS A 473 -22.62 -48.82 46.99
N VAL A 474 -22.55 -48.38 45.72
CA VAL A 474 -21.76 -49.04 44.66
C VAL A 474 -20.76 -48.07 44.05
N PHE A 475 -21.15 -46.82 43.84
CA PHE A 475 -20.30 -45.78 43.29
C PHE A 475 -19.50 -45.10 44.40
N LYS A 476 -18.23 -44.81 44.11
CA LYS A 476 -17.33 -44.15 45.06
C LYS A 476 -17.72 -42.69 45.22
N ARG A 477 -17.55 -42.15 46.43
CA ARG A 477 -17.57 -40.70 46.65
C ARG A 477 -16.34 -40.09 45.96
N CYS A 478 -16.52 -38.88 45.44
CA CYS A 478 -15.43 -38.10 44.88
C CYS A 478 -15.65 -36.62 45.19
N CYS A 479 -14.70 -35.78 44.77
CA CYS A 479 -14.80 -34.34 44.92
C CYS A 479 -15.53 -33.72 43.70
N SER A 480 -15.78 -32.41 43.74
CA SER A 480 -16.38 -31.69 42.61
C SER A 480 -15.56 -31.83 41.32
N ASP A 481 -14.24 -32.02 41.44
CA ASP A 481 -13.34 -32.22 40.31
C ASP A 481 -13.25 -33.67 39.81
N GLY A 482 -14.01 -34.59 40.40
CA GLY A 482 -13.99 -36.02 40.06
C GLY A 482 -12.89 -36.82 40.75
N THR A 483 -11.99 -36.19 41.51
CA THR A 483 -10.90 -36.90 42.20
C THR A 483 -11.38 -37.65 43.43
N SER A 484 -10.72 -38.76 43.75
CA SER A 484 -11.00 -39.58 44.94
C SER A 484 -10.19 -39.17 46.16
N LYS A 485 -9.77 -37.89 46.26
CA LYS A 485 -8.95 -37.42 47.39
C LYS A 485 -9.69 -37.63 48.71
N SER A 486 -8.95 -38.03 49.74
CA SER A 486 -9.49 -38.42 51.06
C SER A 486 -10.20 -37.28 51.81
N LYS A 487 -10.07 -36.03 51.34
CA LYS A 487 -10.77 -34.86 51.85
C LYS A 487 -11.27 -34.00 50.68
N CYS A 488 -12.54 -34.18 50.33
CA CYS A 488 -13.27 -33.21 49.53
C CYS A 488 -13.84 -32.20 50.53
N TYR A 489 -13.23 -31.01 50.61
CA TYR A 489 -13.72 -29.94 51.48
C TYR A 489 -15.08 -29.45 51.00
#